data_AF-A0A7X7FJ08-F1
#
_entry.id   AF-A0A7X7FJ08-F1
#
_cell.length_a   1.000
_cell.length_b   1.000
_cell.length_c   1.000
_cell.angle_alpha   90.00
_cell.angle_beta   90.00
_cell.angle_gamma   90.00
#
_symmetry.space_group_name_H-M   'P 1'
#
loop_
_entity.id
_entity.type
_entity.pdbx_description
1 polymer ?
#
loop_
_entity_poly.entity_id
_entity_poly.type
_entity_poly.pdbx_seq_one_letter_code
_entity_poly.pdbx_strand_id
1 'polypeptide(L)'
;MADSKPKAENTGEITPEIRAMVDAMVEAALAKKENERPTATKQRNRAEADRMNELVEVRLFKDNNEYKDPVFVSINGKNMVIERGVTVKIPRNYALVLEQSHEQGIAAANYEEARQNEYAEDTRRVLGTK
;
A
#
# COMPACT_ATOMS: atom_id res chain seq x y z
N MET A 1 -29.96 58.62 -16.93
CA MET A 1 -29.44 57.42 -17.61
C MET A 1 -29.64 56.29 -16.62
N ALA A 2 -30.64 55.44 -16.86
CA ALA A 2 -31.12 54.45 -15.91
C ALA A 2 -30.40 53.10 -16.11
N ASP A 3 -29.68 52.66 -15.08
CA ASP A 3 -29.27 51.28 -14.89
C ASP A 3 -30.50 50.39 -14.65
N SER A 4 -30.69 49.35 -15.47
CA SER A 4 -31.50 48.20 -15.06
C SER A 4 -31.12 46.97 -15.88
N LYS A 5 -30.24 46.14 -15.31
CA LYS A 5 -29.99 44.77 -15.78
C LYS A 5 -31.23 43.91 -15.49
N PRO A 6 -31.67 43.03 -16.40
CA PRO A 6 -32.74 42.09 -16.08
C PRO A 6 -32.21 40.99 -15.15
N LYS A 7 -32.84 40.85 -13.98
CA LYS A 7 -32.66 39.71 -13.07
C LYS A 7 -33.25 38.46 -13.74
N ALA A 8 -32.42 37.44 -13.94
CA ALA A 8 -32.88 36.11 -14.31
C ALA A 8 -33.44 35.42 -13.06
N GLU A 9 -34.76 35.26 -13.00
CA GLU A 9 -35.45 34.48 -11.97
C GLU A 9 -35.38 33.01 -12.37
N ASN A 10 -34.49 32.25 -11.72
CA ASN A 10 -34.41 30.80 -11.87
C ASN A 10 -35.38 30.12 -10.89
N THR A 11 -36.67 30.16 -11.19
CA THR A 11 -37.68 29.30 -10.56
C THR A 11 -37.92 28.09 -11.46
N GLY A 12 -36.95 27.17 -11.46
CA GLY A 12 -37.11 25.86 -12.07
C GLY A 12 -37.95 24.97 -11.16
N GLU A 13 -39.27 25.06 -11.26
CA GLU A 13 -40.16 24.06 -10.69
C GLU A 13 -39.85 22.72 -11.35
N ILE A 14 -39.30 21.78 -10.58
CA ILE A 14 -39.06 20.43 -11.03
C ILE A 14 -40.44 19.79 -11.21
N THR A 15 -40.92 19.72 -12.45
CA THR A 15 -42.16 19.03 -12.77
C THR A 15 -42.08 17.58 -12.27
N PRO A 16 -43.21 16.98 -11.85
CA PRO A 16 -43.22 15.60 -11.32
C PRO A 16 -42.66 14.58 -12.33
N GLU A 17 -42.71 14.90 -13.62
CA GLU A 17 -42.12 14.11 -14.70
C GLU A 17 -40.59 14.06 -14.65
N ILE A 18 -39.93 15.19 -14.39
CA ILE A 18 -38.46 15.25 -14.28
C ILE A 18 -38.00 14.48 -13.04
N ARG A 19 -38.75 14.56 -11.94
CA ARG A 19 -38.42 13.82 -10.72
C ARG A 19 -38.59 12.30 -10.90
N ALA A 20 -39.67 11.88 -11.54
CA ALA A 20 -39.87 10.47 -11.90
C ALA A 20 -38.77 9.95 -12.85
N MET A 21 -38.29 10.78 -13.77
CA MET A 21 -37.18 10.42 -14.66
C MET A 21 -35.84 10.29 -13.93
N VAL A 22 -35.56 11.18 -12.97
CA VAL A 22 -34.35 11.08 -12.12
C VAL A 22 -34.41 9.85 -11.23
N ASP A 23 -35.56 9.60 -10.59
CA ASP A 23 -35.74 8.43 -9.72
C ASP A 23 -35.63 7.13 -10.54
N ALA A 24 -36.20 7.08 -11.75
CA ALA A 24 -36.04 5.95 -12.67
C ALA A 24 -34.59 5.76 -13.13
N MET A 25 -33.83 6.83 -13.34
CA MET A 25 -32.40 6.76 -13.65
C MET A 25 -31.57 6.27 -12.46
N VAL A 26 -31.91 6.69 -11.24
CA VAL A 26 -31.27 6.22 -10.00
C VAL A 26 -31.56 4.74 -9.78
N GLU A 27 -32.81 4.30 -9.91
CA GLU A 27 -33.19 2.89 -9.81
C GLU A 27 -32.55 2.04 -10.92
N ALA A 28 -32.51 2.52 -12.16
CA ALA A 28 -31.82 1.82 -13.24
C ALA A 28 -30.28 1.75 -13.02
N ALA A 29 -29.70 2.75 -12.36
CA ALA A 29 -28.28 2.74 -11.97
C ALA A 29 -28.00 1.80 -10.79
N LEU A 30 -28.92 1.70 -9.82
CA LEU A 30 -28.85 0.77 -8.70
C LEU A 30 -29.04 -0.68 -9.17
N ALA A 31 -30.00 -0.95 -10.06
CA ALA A 31 -30.22 -2.28 -10.66
C ALA A 31 -29.01 -2.75 -11.50
N LYS A 32 -28.28 -1.83 -12.16
CA LYS A 32 -27.02 -2.17 -12.85
C LYS A 32 -25.89 -2.49 -11.90
N LYS A 33 -25.84 -1.87 -10.71
CA LYS A 33 -24.86 -2.21 -9.66
C LYS A 33 -25.12 -3.56 -8.99
N GLU A 34 -26.38 -3.99 -8.87
CA GLU A 34 -26.73 -5.29 -8.28
C GLU A 34 -26.39 -6.49 -9.17
N ASN A 35 -26.35 -6.32 -10.49
CA ASN A 35 -26.10 -7.42 -11.43
C ASN A 35 -24.62 -7.58 -11.85
N GLU A 36 -23.74 -6.68 -11.42
CA GLU A 36 -22.29 -6.89 -11.51
C GLU A 36 -21.82 -7.78 -10.37
N ARG A 37 -22.11 -9.10 -10.47
CA ARG A 37 -21.44 -10.09 -9.62
C ARG A 37 -19.94 -9.86 -9.76
N PRO A 38 -19.20 -9.56 -8.68
CA PRO A 38 -17.76 -9.40 -8.79
C PRO A 38 -17.21 -10.70 -9.37
N THR A 39 -16.50 -10.58 -10.49
CA THR A 39 -15.80 -11.72 -11.10
C THR A 39 -14.93 -12.39 -10.04
N ALA A 40 -14.79 -13.73 -10.11
CA ALA A 40 -14.06 -14.49 -9.09
C ALA A 40 -12.66 -13.91 -8.78
N THR A 41 -12.02 -13.28 -9.76
CA THR A 41 -10.76 -12.54 -9.62
C THR A 41 -10.86 -11.30 -8.72
N LYS A 42 -11.91 -10.47 -8.87
CA LYS A 42 -12.13 -9.28 -8.02
C LYS A 42 -12.41 -9.69 -6.56
N GLN A 43 -13.15 -10.77 -6.34
CA GLN A 43 -13.39 -11.31 -4.99
C GLN A 43 -12.11 -11.83 -4.33
N ARG A 44 -11.28 -12.58 -5.06
CA ARG A 44 -9.98 -13.06 -4.57
C ARG A 44 -9.06 -11.90 -4.19
N ASN A 45 -8.94 -10.91 -5.06
CA ASN A 45 -8.11 -9.73 -4.81
C ASN A 45 -8.57 -8.94 -3.58
N ARG A 46 -9.89 -8.85 -3.35
CA ARG A 46 -10.44 -8.19 -2.17
C ARG A 46 -10.14 -8.96 -0.89
N ALA A 47 -10.36 -10.28 -0.88
CA ALA A 47 -10.05 -11.11 0.27
C ALA A 47 -8.55 -11.09 0.62
N GLU A 48 -7.68 -11.04 -0.39
CA GLU A 48 -6.24 -10.93 -0.21
C GLU A 48 -5.81 -9.56 0.30
N ALA A 49 -6.41 -8.48 -0.23
CA ALA A 49 -6.23 -7.13 0.30
C ALA A 49 -6.68 -7.03 1.77
N ASP A 50 -7.80 -7.66 2.13
CA ASP A 50 -8.31 -7.67 3.51
C ASP A 50 -7.33 -8.41 4.45
N ARG A 51 -6.77 -9.55 4.03
CA ARG A 51 -5.72 -10.25 4.79
C ARG A 51 -4.45 -9.42 4.95
N MET A 52 -4.09 -8.64 3.94
CA MET A 52 -2.91 -7.77 3.99
C MET A 52 -3.11 -6.52 4.85
N ASN A 53 -4.35 -6.14 5.15
CA ASN A 53 -4.67 -5.01 6.01
C ASN A 53 -4.84 -5.39 7.49
N GLU A 54 -4.78 -6.68 7.82
CA GLU A 54 -4.84 -7.17 9.21
C GLU A 54 -3.72 -6.55 10.05
N LEU A 55 -4.06 -6.10 11.27
CA LEU A 55 -3.09 -5.49 12.18
C LEU A 55 -2.27 -6.58 12.88
N VAL A 56 -0.95 -6.51 12.70
CA VAL A 56 0.03 -7.40 13.33
C VAL A 56 0.91 -6.58 14.28
N GLU A 57 1.27 -7.18 15.41
CA GLU A 57 2.21 -6.60 16.36
C GLU A 57 3.64 -6.84 15.90
N VAL A 58 4.40 -5.77 15.68
CA VAL A 58 5.81 -5.83 15.30
C VAL A 58 6.63 -5.04 16.31
N ARG A 59 7.79 -5.58 16.67
CA ARG A 59 8.76 -4.91 17.53
C ARG A 59 10.11 -4.85 16.84
N LEU A 60 10.50 -3.65 16.43
CA LEU A 60 11.82 -3.41 15.85
C LEU A 60 12.86 -3.20 16.94
N PHE A 61 14.04 -3.78 16.75
CA PHE A 61 15.17 -3.58 17.66
C PHE A 61 15.64 -2.13 17.61
N LYS A 62 16.01 -1.61 18.79
CA LYS A 62 16.58 -0.27 18.99
C LYS A 62 17.90 -0.37 19.74
N ASP A 63 18.92 0.28 19.22
CA ASP A 63 20.20 0.47 19.89
C ASP A 63 20.54 1.97 20.02
N ASN A 64 21.74 2.27 20.54
CA ASN A 64 22.24 3.64 20.66
C ASN A 64 23.04 4.11 19.43
N ASN A 65 23.20 3.25 18.41
CA ASN A 65 24.08 3.48 17.28
C ASN A 65 23.27 3.56 15.98
N GLU A 66 23.22 2.47 15.21
CA GLU A 66 22.73 2.43 13.84
C GLU A 66 21.20 2.23 13.77
N TYR A 67 20.61 1.65 14.82
CA TYR A 67 19.20 1.32 14.91
C TYR A 67 18.46 2.23 15.90
N LYS A 68 18.86 3.49 16.00
CA LYS A 68 18.19 4.49 16.86
C LYS A 68 16.97 5.15 16.22
N ASP A 69 17.02 5.32 14.89
CA ASP A 69 16.06 6.14 14.15
C ASP A 69 14.85 5.31 13.67
N PRO A 70 13.65 5.92 13.59
CA PRO A 70 12.45 5.24 13.08
C PRO A 70 12.61 4.73 11.65
N VAL A 71 11.88 3.67 11.30
CA VAL A 71 11.91 3.11 9.95
C VAL A 71 10.78 3.69 9.11
N PHE A 72 11.11 4.28 7.97
CA PHE A 72 10.14 4.74 6.98
C PHE A 72 9.87 3.65 5.94
N VAL A 73 8.60 3.32 5.73
CA VAL A 73 8.16 2.33 4.74
C VAL A 73 7.10 2.94 3.84
N SER A 74 7.24 2.75 2.53
CA SER A 74 6.29 3.19 1.51
C SER A 74 5.80 2.03 0.65
N ILE A 75 4.49 1.81 0.59
CA ILE A 75 3.84 0.76 -0.22
C ILE A 75 2.80 1.43 -1.11
N ASN A 76 2.97 1.37 -2.43
CA ASN A 76 2.01 1.91 -3.41
C ASN A 76 1.60 3.38 -3.11
N GLY A 77 2.55 4.21 -2.69
CA GLY A 77 2.32 5.62 -2.34
C GLY A 77 1.71 5.85 -0.96
N LYS A 78 1.42 4.80 -0.18
CA LYS A 78 1.06 4.91 1.23
C LYS A 78 2.31 4.79 2.07
N ASN A 79 2.51 5.78 2.94
CA ASN A 79 3.71 5.90 3.74
C ASN A 79 3.39 5.69 5.21
N MET A 80 4.30 5.06 5.94
CA MET A 80 4.19 4.86 7.37
C MET A 80 5.57 4.91 8.01
N VAL A 81 5.65 5.53 9.19
CA VAL A 81 6.85 5.55 10.03
C VAL A 81 6.63 4.61 11.20
N ILE A 82 7.58 3.72 11.45
CA ILE A 82 7.52 2.70 12.50
C ILE A 82 8.63 3.00 13.51
N GLU A 83 8.20 3.29 14.73
CA GLU A 83 9.11 3.57 15.85
C GLU A 83 9.86 2.31 16.29
N ARG A 84 11.16 2.45 16.55
CA ARG A 84 12.00 1.36 17.07
C ARG A 84 11.91 1.26 18.59
N GLY A 85 12.09 0.05 19.12
CA GLY A 85 12.16 -0.23 20.55
C GLY A 85 10.80 -0.39 21.24
N VAL A 86 9.71 -0.06 20.56
CA VAL A 86 8.32 -0.20 21.05
C VAL A 86 7.59 -1.24 20.20
N THR A 87 6.65 -1.96 20.81
CA THR A 87 5.72 -2.83 20.07
C THR A 87 4.64 -1.98 19.44
N VAL A 88 4.58 -1.95 18.11
CA VAL A 88 3.61 -1.16 17.34
C VAL A 88 2.69 -2.10 16.55
N LYS A 89 1.39 -1.79 16.54
CA LYS A 89 0.41 -2.50 15.69
C LYS A 89 0.41 -1.86 14.31
N ILE A 90 0.84 -2.62 13.31
CA ILE A 90 0.94 -2.17 11.93
C ILE A 90 0.18 -3.12 10.99
N PRO A 91 -0.33 -2.66 9.84
CA PRO A 91 -0.95 -3.55 8.88
C PRO A 91 0.05 -4.57 8.30
N ARG A 92 -0.41 -5.78 8.01
CA ARG A 92 0.42 -6.93 7.62
C ARG A 92 1.28 -6.69 6.38
N ASN A 93 0.79 -5.92 5.42
CA ASN A 93 1.59 -5.53 4.25
C ASN A 93 2.89 -4.80 4.61
N TYR A 94 2.87 -3.91 5.61
CA TYR A 94 4.07 -3.24 6.09
C TYR A 94 4.99 -4.18 6.87
N ALA A 95 4.42 -5.07 7.68
CA ALA A 95 5.19 -6.11 8.37
C ALA A 95 5.94 -7.03 7.38
N LEU A 96 5.26 -7.45 6.32
CA LEU A 96 5.84 -8.29 5.28
C LEU A 96 7.02 -7.62 4.57
N VAL A 97 6.93 -6.32 4.29
CA VAL A 97 8.04 -5.57 3.67
C VAL A 97 9.26 -5.53 4.59
N LEU A 98 9.05 -5.35 5.90
CA LEU A 98 10.15 -5.38 6.87
C LEU A 98 10.83 -6.75 6.92
N GLU A 99 10.04 -7.82 6.94
CA GLU A 99 10.54 -9.20 6.93
C GLU A 99 11.32 -9.50 5.66
N GLN A 100 10.74 -9.21 4.49
CA GLN A 100 11.40 -9.42 3.20
C GLN A 100 12.69 -8.61 3.07
N SER A 101 12.71 -7.37 3.57
CA SER A 101 13.91 -6.55 3.58
C SER A 101 15.01 -7.17 4.45
N HIS A 102 14.65 -7.76 5.59
CA HIS A 102 15.59 -8.44 6.46
C HIS A 102 16.14 -9.72 5.81
N GLU A 103 15.28 -10.55 5.23
CA GLU A 103 15.66 -11.76 4.51
C GLU A 103 16.59 -11.45 3.33
N GLN A 104 16.29 -10.39 2.57
CA GLN A 104 17.14 -9.92 1.47
C GLN A 104 18.52 -9.51 1.98
N GLY A 105 18.60 -8.81 3.11
CA GLY A 105 19.86 -8.43 3.74
C GLY A 105 20.70 -9.64 4.12
N ILE A 106 20.08 -10.66 4.73
CA ILE A 106 20.76 -11.92 5.07
C ILE A 106 21.25 -12.64 3.82
N ALA A 107 20.39 -12.75 2.79
CA ALA A 107 20.75 -13.42 1.54
C ALA A 107 21.92 -12.71 0.84
N ALA A 108 21.96 -11.38 0.86
CA ALA A 108 23.06 -10.59 0.33
C ALA A 108 24.37 -10.84 1.09
N ALA A 109 24.33 -10.79 2.43
CA ALA A 109 25.51 -11.05 3.26
C ALA A 109 26.09 -12.46 3.02
N ASN A 110 25.24 -13.48 2.96
CA ASN A 110 25.66 -14.85 2.68
C ASN A 110 26.28 -14.99 1.29
N TYR A 111 25.72 -14.30 0.29
CA TYR A 111 26.26 -14.29 -1.06
C TYR A 111 27.64 -13.64 -1.14
N GLU A 112 27.80 -12.49 -0.46
CA GLU A 112 29.07 -11.78 -0.37
C GLU A 112 30.15 -12.63 0.31
N GLU A 113 29.83 -13.28 1.43
CA GLU A 113 30.75 -14.17 2.14
C GLU A 113 31.19 -15.34 1.25
N ALA A 114 30.24 -15.99 0.56
CA ALA A 114 30.54 -17.09 -0.35
C ALA A 114 31.48 -16.65 -1.49
N ARG A 115 31.25 -15.47 -2.06
CA ARG A 115 32.10 -14.90 -3.11
C ARG A 115 33.48 -14.52 -2.59
N GLN A 116 33.57 -13.89 -1.42
CA GLN A 116 34.84 -13.55 -0.80
C GLN A 116 35.69 -14.78 -0.53
N ASN A 117 35.08 -15.86 -0.03
CA ASN A 117 35.77 -17.12 0.20
C ASN A 117 36.27 -17.74 -1.11
N GLU A 118 35.45 -17.75 -2.17
CA GLU A 118 35.87 -18.22 -3.50
C GLU A 118 37.07 -17.42 -4.02
N TYR A 119 37.02 -16.09 -3.95
CA TYR A 119 38.15 -15.25 -4.36
C TYR A 119 39.40 -15.46 -3.51
N ALA A 120 39.25 -15.65 -2.20
CA ALA A 120 40.38 -15.92 -1.31
C ALA A 120 41.05 -17.25 -1.66
N GLU A 121 40.26 -18.30 -1.94
CA GLU A 121 40.77 -19.60 -2.38
C GLU A 121 41.44 -19.52 -3.75
N ASP A 122 40.84 -18.82 -4.71
CA ASP A 122 41.43 -18.61 -6.04
C ASP A 122 42.74 -17.81 -5.96
N THR A 123 42.77 -16.76 -5.15
CA THR A 123 43.97 -15.95 -4.92
C THR A 123 45.07 -16.79 -4.27
N ARG A 124 44.71 -17.61 -3.27
CA ARG A 124 45.63 -18.55 -2.64
C ARG A 124 46.19 -19.56 -3.64
N ARG A 125 45.33 -20.09 -4.52
CA ARG A 125 45.72 -21.03 -5.59
C ARG A 125 46.67 -20.37 -6.59
N VAL A 126 46.40 -19.13 -7.01
CA VAL A 126 47.19 -18.42 -8.02
C VAL A 126 48.52 -17.91 -7.46
N LEU A 127 48.53 -17.39 -6.24
CA LEU A 127 49.74 -16.83 -5.61
C LEU A 127 50.58 -17.87 -4.85
N GLY A 128 50.14 -19.13 -4.78
CA GLY A 128 50.90 -20.22 -4.18
C GLY A 128 51.22 -20.04 -2.69
N THR A 129 50.52 -19.12 -2.02
CA THR A 129 50.71 -18.84 -0.60
C THR A 129 49.98 -19.92 0.19
N LYS A 130 50.74 -20.85 0.79
CA LYS A 130 50.20 -21.91 1.66
C LYS A 130 49.84 -21.38 3.04
#